data_AF-A0A060YXJ3-F1
#
_entry.id   AF-A0A060YXJ3-F1
#
_cell.length_a   1.000
_cell.length_b   1.000
_cell.length_c   1.000
_cell.angle_alpha   90.00
_cell.angle_beta   90.00
_cell.angle_gamma   90.00
#
_symmetry.space_group_name_H-M   'P 1'
#
loop_
_entity.id
_entity.type
_entity.pdbx_description
1 polymer ?
#
loop_
_entity_poly.entity_id
_entity_poly.type
_entity_poly.pdbx_seq_one_letter_code
_entity_poly.pdbx_strand_id
1 'polypeptide(L)'
;MDWWMSTWRWVRHISHVTMDWWMSTWRWPCYHGLVDEYLEMVLQFGFITIFVAAFPLAPLLALLNNVIEIRLDAYKFVTQWRRPMPARATDIGIWHGILEGIGVLSVITNAFVIAITSDYIPRFVYAFKYGPCVDKRYRQDECLRGYMNSSLSVFDMGERWNVSEEQSRYCRYRDYRASPWSPVPYDFTLQFWHVLAARLAFIIVFEVRQHTHALSVCLPVCLSICLACPGCKTSRYVSLVCLSSTVCLPTWPSS
;
A
#
# COMPACT_ATOMS: atom_id res chain seq x y z
N MET A 1 -49.24 33.92 -46.80
CA MET A 1 -47.79 34.29 -46.78
C MET A 1 -47.20 34.25 -45.37
N ASP A 2 -48.03 34.15 -44.32
CA ASP A 2 -47.61 34.20 -42.91
C ASP A 2 -46.90 32.95 -42.40
N TRP A 3 -47.18 31.78 -43.00
CA TRP A 3 -46.52 30.54 -42.63
C TRP A 3 -45.00 30.63 -42.82
N TRP A 4 -44.53 31.17 -43.96
CA TRP A 4 -43.09 31.33 -44.28
C TRP A 4 -42.37 32.30 -43.35
N MET A 5 -43.01 33.41 -42.95
CA MET A 5 -42.44 34.35 -41.99
C MET A 5 -42.38 33.76 -40.57
N SER A 6 -43.35 32.93 -40.19
CA SER A 6 -43.33 32.23 -38.90
C SER A 6 -42.20 31.21 -38.80
N THR A 7 -41.95 30.42 -39.85
CA THR A 7 -40.83 29.48 -39.91
C THR A 7 -39.49 30.20 -39.90
N TRP A 8 -39.35 31.31 -40.63
CA TRP A 8 -38.14 32.13 -40.58
C TRP A 8 -37.87 32.74 -39.21
N ARG A 9 -38.91 33.14 -38.48
CA ARG A 9 -38.78 33.68 -37.10
C ARG A 9 -38.33 32.59 -36.12
N TRP A 10 -38.88 31.38 -36.25
CA TRP A 10 -38.47 30.21 -35.46
C TRP A 10 -37.03 29.79 -35.75
N VAL A 11 -36.65 29.67 -37.03
CA VAL A 11 -35.29 29.33 -37.44
C VAL A 11 -34.28 30.36 -36.92
N ARG A 12 -34.61 31.66 -37.01
CA ARG A 12 -33.76 32.75 -36.51
C ARG A 12 -33.66 32.78 -34.98
N HIS A 13 -34.73 32.42 -34.28
CA HIS A 13 -34.71 32.31 -32.82
C HIS A 13 -33.88 31.11 -32.35
N ILE A 14 -34.03 29.96 -33.01
CA ILE A 14 -33.23 28.76 -32.72
C ILE A 14 -31.74 29.04 -32.98
N SER A 15 -31.40 29.67 -34.12
CA SER A 15 -30.00 29.96 -34.45
C SER A 15 -29.35 30.95 -33.46
N HIS A 16 -30.05 32.00 -33.03
CA HIS A 16 -29.57 32.90 -31.98
C HIS A 16 -29.35 32.17 -30.64
N VAL A 17 -30.33 31.41 -30.18
CA VAL A 17 -30.22 30.64 -28.93
C VAL A 17 -29.06 29.65 -28.99
N THR A 18 -28.87 28.94 -30.12
CA THR A 18 -27.73 28.02 -30.28
C THR A 18 -26.37 28.74 -30.30
N MET A 19 -26.29 29.95 -30.85
CA MET A 19 -25.05 30.74 -30.91
C MET A 19 -24.66 31.26 -29.51
N ASP A 20 -25.63 31.75 -28.74
CA ASP A 20 -25.42 32.24 -27.37
C ASP A 20 -24.96 31.12 -26.42
N TRP A 21 -25.59 29.94 -26.53
CA TRP A 21 -25.18 28.74 -25.78
C TRP A 21 -23.77 28.27 -26.16
N TRP A 22 -23.44 28.23 -27.46
CA TRP A 22 -22.08 27.91 -27.91
C TRP A 22 -21.06 28.90 -27.37
N MET A 23 -21.30 30.21 -27.47
CA MET A 23 -20.39 31.24 -26.97
C MET A 23 -20.19 31.16 -25.44
N SER A 24 -21.24 30.83 -24.68
CA SER A 24 -21.15 30.61 -23.24
C SER A 24 -20.28 29.39 -22.88
N THR A 25 -20.31 28.34 -23.70
CA THR A 25 -19.57 27.09 -23.47
C THR A 25 -18.13 27.14 -23.98
N TRP A 26 -17.84 27.93 -25.02
CA TRP A 26 -16.47 28.20 -25.49
C TRP A 26 -15.60 28.95 -24.48
N ARG A 27 -16.20 29.61 -23.48
CA ARG A 27 -15.46 30.32 -22.42
C ARG A 27 -14.82 29.39 -21.39
N TRP A 28 -15.31 28.15 -21.25
CA TRP A 28 -14.73 27.18 -20.33
C TRP A 28 -13.46 26.54 -20.90
N PRO A 29 -12.45 26.26 -20.05
CA PRO A 29 -11.22 25.63 -20.50
C PRO A 29 -11.47 24.22 -21.08
N CYS A 30 -10.61 23.83 -22.02
CA CYS A 30 -10.59 22.47 -22.54
C CYS A 30 -10.04 21.51 -21.48
N TYR A 31 -10.70 20.37 -21.31
CA TYR A 31 -10.23 19.33 -20.41
C TYR A 31 -8.89 18.74 -20.89
N HIS A 32 -7.83 18.88 -20.09
CA HIS A 32 -6.44 18.51 -20.42
C HIS A 32 -6.11 17.01 -20.22
N GLY A 33 -7.10 16.14 -20.43
CA GLY A 33 -6.94 14.69 -20.39
C GLY A 33 -7.07 14.10 -18.99
N LEU A 34 -7.22 12.78 -18.94
CA LEU A 34 -7.49 12.01 -17.71
C LEU A 34 -6.24 11.66 -16.90
N VAL A 35 -5.04 12.01 -17.41
CA VAL A 35 -3.77 11.54 -16.85
C VAL A 35 -3.56 12.02 -15.42
N ASP A 36 -3.83 13.30 -15.14
CA ASP A 36 -3.64 13.87 -13.81
C ASP A 36 -4.64 13.27 -12.79
N GLU A 37 -5.90 13.08 -13.20
CA GLU A 37 -6.92 12.45 -12.35
C GLU A 37 -6.56 10.98 -12.03
N TYR A 38 -6.04 10.23 -13.01
CA TYR A 38 -5.54 8.87 -12.78
C TYR A 38 -4.28 8.86 -11.89
N LEU A 39 -3.37 9.81 -12.08
CA LEU A 39 -2.16 9.92 -11.29
C LEU A 39 -2.48 10.16 -9.81
N GLU A 40 -3.45 11.02 -9.52
CA GLU A 40 -3.91 11.29 -8.15
C GLU A 40 -4.45 10.02 -7.49
N MET A 41 -5.34 9.29 -8.16
CA MET A 41 -5.86 8.01 -7.66
C MET A 41 -4.76 6.97 -7.45
N VAL A 42 -3.79 6.87 -8.37
CA VAL A 42 -2.69 5.91 -8.31
C VAL A 42 -1.73 6.25 -7.16
N LEU A 43 -1.42 7.52 -6.95
CA LEU A 43 -0.59 7.96 -5.83
C LEU A 43 -1.27 7.63 -4.49
N GLN A 44 -2.57 7.92 -4.36
CA GLN A 44 -3.32 7.58 -3.18
C GLN A 44 -3.31 6.07 -2.91
N PHE A 45 -3.55 5.25 -3.93
CA PHE A 45 -3.44 3.80 -3.83
C PHE A 45 -2.04 3.33 -3.40
N GLY A 46 -0.98 3.91 -3.98
CA GLY A 46 0.41 3.61 -3.63
C GLY A 46 0.73 3.91 -2.17
N PHE A 47 0.35 5.08 -1.65
CA PHE A 47 0.58 5.44 -0.25
C PHE A 47 -0.13 4.51 0.72
N ILE A 48 -1.38 4.15 0.43
CA ILE A 48 -2.16 3.26 1.30
C ILE A 48 -1.54 1.87 1.32
N THR A 49 -1.21 1.32 0.15
CA THR A 49 -0.76 -0.06 0.02
C THR A 49 0.68 -0.25 0.50
N ILE A 50 1.61 0.66 0.20
CA ILE A 50 3.03 0.52 0.58
C ILE A 50 3.24 0.72 2.08
N PHE A 51 2.44 1.55 2.74
CA PHE A 51 2.64 1.93 4.15
C PHE A 51 1.56 1.42 5.12
N VAL A 52 0.71 0.48 4.69
CA VAL A 52 -0.36 -0.06 5.53
C VAL A 52 0.17 -0.72 6.81
N ALA A 53 1.35 -1.34 6.77
CA ALA A 53 1.96 -1.97 7.94
C ALA A 53 2.35 -0.97 9.04
N ALA A 54 2.61 0.29 8.69
CA ALA A 54 2.98 1.34 9.64
C ALA A 54 1.74 2.06 10.22
N PHE A 55 0.70 2.27 9.40
CA PHE A 55 -0.50 2.99 9.82
C PHE A 55 -1.79 2.25 9.43
N PRO A 56 -2.40 1.48 10.36
CA PRO A 56 -3.56 0.66 10.04
C PRO A 56 -4.85 1.46 9.76
N LEU A 57 -4.89 2.76 10.11
CA LEU A 57 -6.05 3.63 9.87
C LEU A 57 -6.01 4.32 8.49
N ALA A 58 -4.93 4.16 7.72
CA ALA A 58 -4.79 4.77 6.38
C ALA A 58 -5.97 4.44 5.43
N PRO A 59 -6.46 3.18 5.37
CA PRO A 59 -7.55 2.83 4.45
C PRO A 59 -8.88 3.55 4.77
N LEU A 60 -9.13 3.88 6.04
CA LEU A 60 -10.34 4.61 6.43
C LEU A 60 -10.30 6.06 5.97
N LEU A 61 -9.14 6.72 6.14
CA LEU A 61 -8.95 8.09 5.66
C LEU A 61 -9.03 8.16 4.14
N ALA A 62 -8.46 7.16 3.45
CA ALA A 62 -8.56 7.05 2.01
C ALA A 62 -9.99 6.84 1.52
N LEU A 63 -10.81 6.06 2.24
CA LEU A 63 -12.21 5.87 1.88
C LEU A 63 -12.98 7.18 1.99
N LEU A 64 -12.76 7.95 3.07
CA LEU A 64 -13.36 9.27 3.22
C LEU A 64 -12.90 10.22 2.11
N ASN A 65 -11.61 10.20 1.77
CA ASN A 65 -11.07 11.01 0.67
C ASN A 65 -11.74 10.63 -0.66
N ASN A 66 -11.79 9.35 -1.00
CA ASN A 66 -12.41 8.85 -2.22
C ASN A 66 -13.89 9.24 -2.35
N VAL A 67 -14.66 9.24 -1.25
CA VAL A 67 -16.07 9.64 -1.27
C VAL A 67 -16.23 11.13 -1.58
N ILE A 68 -15.37 11.97 -1.01
CA ILE A 68 -15.36 13.41 -1.29
C ILE A 68 -14.90 13.66 -2.73
N GLU A 69 -13.83 12.99 -3.15
CA GLU A 69 -13.21 13.14 -4.46
C GLU A 69 -14.19 12.85 -5.60
N ILE A 70 -14.92 11.73 -5.54
CA ILE A 70 -15.95 11.38 -6.54
C ILE A 70 -16.99 12.49 -6.70
N ARG A 71 -17.34 13.19 -5.61
CA ARG A 71 -18.32 14.30 -5.65
C ARG A 71 -17.70 15.57 -6.22
N LEU A 72 -16.47 15.88 -5.83
CA LEU A 72 -15.74 17.05 -6.32
C LEU A 72 -15.41 16.92 -7.82
N ASP A 73 -15.00 15.75 -8.28
CA ASP A 73 -14.75 15.46 -9.69
C ASP A 73 -16.01 15.60 -10.54
N ALA A 74 -17.13 15.03 -10.08
CA ALA A 74 -18.40 15.18 -10.75
C ALA A 74 -18.83 16.66 -10.84
N TYR A 75 -18.63 17.42 -9.76
CA TYR A 75 -18.93 18.86 -9.75
C TYR A 75 -18.04 19.65 -10.72
N LYS A 76 -16.74 19.35 -10.73
CA LYS A 76 -15.73 19.91 -11.64
C LYS A 76 -16.10 19.65 -13.11
N PHE A 77 -16.48 18.42 -13.46
CA PHE A 77 -16.94 18.09 -14.83
C PHE A 77 -18.23 18.79 -15.25
N VAL A 78 -19.16 19.05 -14.33
CA VAL A 78 -20.44 19.69 -14.65
C VAL A 78 -20.33 21.22 -14.72
N THR A 79 -19.46 21.84 -13.91
CA THR A 79 -19.46 23.30 -13.72
C THR A 79 -18.23 24.03 -14.25
N GLN A 80 -17.07 23.37 -14.35
CA GLN A 80 -15.80 24.04 -14.66
C GLN A 80 -15.25 23.71 -16.04
N TRP A 81 -15.62 22.55 -16.61
CA TRP A 81 -15.09 22.08 -17.90
C TRP A 81 -16.14 22.13 -19.00
N ARG A 82 -15.65 22.35 -20.23
CA ARG A 82 -16.46 22.11 -21.43
C ARG A 82 -16.65 20.60 -21.63
N ARG A 83 -17.86 20.20 -22.01
CA ARG A 83 -18.22 18.79 -22.27
C ARG A 83 -17.22 18.12 -23.23
N PRO A 84 -16.51 17.05 -22.79
CA PRO A 84 -15.61 16.32 -23.65
C PRO A 84 -16.37 15.47 -24.68
N MET A 85 -15.72 15.17 -25.80
CA MET A 85 -16.27 14.25 -26.79
C MET A 85 -16.23 12.82 -26.24
N PRO A 86 -17.33 12.05 -26.32
CA PRO A 86 -17.34 10.69 -25.81
C PRO A 86 -16.40 9.80 -26.62
N ALA A 87 -15.41 9.23 -25.96
CA ALA A 87 -14.54 8.19 -26.52
C ALA A 87 -14.89 6.85 -25.88
N ARG A 88 -14.95 5.78 -26.68
CA ARG A 88 -15.09 4.42 -26.17
C ARG A 88 -13.70 3.85 -25.89
N ALA A 89 -13.47 3.40 -24.68
CA ALA A 89 -12.30 2.63 -24.28
C ALA A 89 -12.77 1.28 -23.72
N THR A 90 -12.04 0.21 -24.04
CA THR A 90 -12.32 -1.13 -23.50
C THR A 90 -11.73 -1.29 -22.10
N ASP A 91 -10.62 -0.61 -21.83
CA ASP A 91 -9.79 -0.80 -20.64
C ASP A 91 -9.16 0.51 -20.16
N ILE A 92 -8.67 0.51 -18.92
CA ILE A 92 -8.00 1.64 -18.27
C ILE A 92 -6.62 1.94 -18.90
N GLY A 93 -6.09 1.01 -19.72
CA GLY A 93 -4.84 1.15 -20.45
C GLY A 93 -3.60 0.87 -19.60
N ILE A 94 -2.58 1.74 -19.74
CA ILE A 94 -1.25 1.56 -19.10
C ILE A 94 -1.31 1.56 -17.56
N TRP A 95 -2.31 2.23 -16.99
CA TRP A 95 -2.51 2.33 -15.54
C TRP A 95 -2.71 0.98 -14.87
N HIS A 96 -3.26 0.00 -15.60
CA HIS A 96 -3.41 -1.36 -15.08
C HIS A 96 -2.06 -1.99 -14.73
N GLY A 97 -1.08 -1.91 -15.63
CA GLY A 97 0.26 -2.42 -15.39
C GLY A 97 1.00 -1.67 -14.28
N ILE A 98 0.73 -0.37 -14.13
CA ILE A 98 1.29 0.44 -13.04
C ILE A 98 0.72 -0.01 -11.70
N LEU A 99 -0.60 -0.19 -11.59
CA LEU A 99 -1.26 -0.65 -10.37
C LEU A 99 -0.82 -2.07 -9.98
N GLU A 100 -0.64 -2.96 -10.96
CA GLU A 100 -0.10 -4.30 -10.73
C GLU A 100 1.34 -4.24 -10.19
N GLY A 101 2.19 -3.40 -10.79
CA GLY A 101 3.56 -3.18 -10.31
C GLY A 101 3.61 -2.63 -8.89
N ILE A 102 2.76 -1.65 -8.57
CA ILE A 102 2.63 -1.09 -7.21
C ILE A 102 2.13 -2.15 -6.23
N GLY A 103 1.20 -3.01 -6.64
CA GLY A 103 0.70 -4.12 -5.83
C GLY A 103 1.80 -5.10 -5.43
N VAL A 104 2.64 -5.53 -6.38
CA VAL A 104 3.79 -6.40 -6.11
C VAL A 104 4.81 -5.70 -5.20
N LEU A 105 5.14 -4.44 -5.52
CA LEU A 105 6.08 -3.65 -4.72
C LEU A 105 5.59 -3.47 -3.27
N SER A 106 4.30 -3.24 -3.07
CA SER A 106 3.66 -3.10 -1.76
C SER A 106 3.85 -4.33 -0.88
N VAL A 107 3.76 -5.55 -1.42
CA VAL A 107 3.97 -6.78 -0.63
C VAL A 107 5.41 -6.84 -0.11
N ILE A 108 6.38 -6.56 -0.98
CA ILE A 108 7.80 -6.58 -0.65
C ILE A 108 8.11 -5.50 0.40
N THR A 109 7.67 -4.25 0.18
CA THR A 109 7.94 -3.15 1.09
C THR A 109 7.32 -3.37 2.47
N ASN A 110 6.08 -3.86 2.56
CA ASN A 110 5.45 -4.18 3.84
C ASN A 110 6.20 -5.31 4.58
N ALA A 111 6.68 -6.33 3.87
CA ALA A 111 7.49 -7.40 4.47
C ALA A 111 8.77 -6.84 5.10
N PHE A 112 9.47 -5.98 4.36
CA PHE A 112 10.68 -5.31 4.83
C PHE A 112 10.41 -4.37 6.01
N VAL A 113 9.35 -3.56 5.94
CA VAL A 113 8.94 -2.67 7.03
C VAL A 113 8.72 -3.47 8.31
N ILE A 114 7.94 -4.56 8.25
CA ILE A 114 7.71 -5.42 9.42
C ILE A 114 9.01 -6.06 9.89
N ALA A 115 9.83 -6.62 9.00
CA ALA A 115 11.02 -7.37 9.39
C ALA A 115 12.10 -6.49 10.06
N ILE A 116 12.29 -5.27 9.56
CA ILE A 116 13.37 -4.38 9.99
C ILE A 116 12.93 -3.48 11.13
N THR A 117 11.74 -2.89 11.05
CA THR A 117 11.28 -1.88 12.03
C THR A 117 10.63 -2.51 13.25
N SER A 118 10.03 -3.70 13.13
CA SER A 118 9.34 -4.33 14.25
C SER A 118 10.29 -5.09 15.17
N ASP A 119 9.98 -5.03 16.46
CA ASP A 119 10.62 -5.84 17.50
C ASP A 119 10.07 -7.26 17.59
N TYR A 120 9.20 -7.65 16.67
CA TYR A 120 8.55 -8.95 16.71
C TYR A 120 9.57 -10.08 16.51
N ILE A 121 10.41 -9.96 15.49
CA ILE A 121 11.40 -10.98 15.12
C ILE A 121 12.46 -11.20 16.22
N PRO A 122 13.15 -10.17 16.74
CA PRO A 122 14.13 -10.39 17.81
C PRO A 122 13.50 -10.92 19.10
N ARG A 123 12.28 -10.49 19.46
CA ARG A 123 11.54 -11.04 20.61
C ARG A 123 11.20 -12.51 20.42
N PHE A 124 10.80 -12.90 19.20
CA PHE A 124 10.53 -14.29 18.86
C PHE A 124 11.80 -15.14 18.95
N VAL A 125 12.90 -14.71 18.33
CA VAL A 125 14.20 -15.41 18.39
C VAL A 125 14.68 -15.55 19.84
N TYR A 126 14.54 -14.50 20.65
CA TYR A 126 14.86 -14.54 22.06
C TYR A 126 14.00 -15.58 22.80
N ALA A 127 12.67 -15.47 22.72
CA ALA A 127 11.75 -16.34 23.45
C ALA A 127 11.98 -17.84 23.16
N PHE A 128 12.32 -18.20 21.92
CA PHE A 128 12.49 -19.59 21.51
C PHE A 128 13.91 -20.15 21.71
N LYS A 129 14.96 -19.31 21.71
CA LYS A 129 16.36 -19.80 21.72
C LYS A 129 17.18 -19.36 22.93
N TYR A 130 16.89 -18.20 23.50
CA TYR A 130 17.71 -17.56 24.54
C TYR A 130 16.94 -17.24 25.83
N GLY A 131 15.61 -17.22 25.76
CA GLY A 131 14.73 -16.89 26.87
C GLY A 131 14.46 -18.08 27.79
N PRO A 132 13.84 -17.83 28.94
CA PRO A 132 13.50 -18.87 29.94
C PRO A 132 12.51 -19.93 29.43
N CYS A 133 11.89 -19.73 28.27
CA CYS A 133 10.93 -20.66 27.66
C CYS A 133 11.54 -21.71 26.73
N VAL A 134 12.87 -21.75 26.60
CA VAL A 134 13.58 -22.85 25.92
C VAL A 134 13.27 -24.19 26.61
N ASP A 135 13.34 -24.19 27.94
CA ASP A 135 12.80 -25.27 28.76
C ASP A 135 11.30 -25.01 28.91
N LYS A 136 10.44 -25.87 28.33
CA LYS A 136 8.96 -25.77 28.31
C LYS A 136 8.27 -25.79 29.69
N ARG A 137 8.97 -25.37 30.73
CA ARG A 137 8.62 -25.38 32.15
C ARG A 137 8.06 -24.05 32.64
N TYR A 138 8.30 -22.97 31.89
CA TYR A 138 7.76 -21.64 32.17
C TYR A 138 6.47 -21.35 31.38
N ARG A 139 5.57 -20.58 32.00
CA ARG A 139 4.30 -20.11 31.41
C ARG A 139 4.58 -19.03 30.35
N GLN A 140 3.77 -18.96 29.28
CA GLN A 140 3.97 -18.04 28.14
C GLN A 140 4.17 -16.57 28.54
N ASP A 141 3.56 -16.13 29.64
CA ASP A 141 3.59 -14.73 30.12
C ASP A 141 4.98 -14.29 30.63
N GLU A 142 5.89 -15.23 30.92
CA GLU A 142 7.24 -14.94 31.46
C GLU A 142 8.37 -15.13 30.43
N CYS A 143 8.06 -15.51 29.18
CA CYS A 143 9.06 -15.82 28.15
C CYS A 143 9.93 -14.64 27.72
N LEU A 144 9.46 -13.41 27.92
CA LEU A 144 10.17 -12.18 27.57
C LEU A 144 10.89 -11.54 28.76
N ARG A 145 10.88 -12.21 29.93
CA ARG A 145 11.56 -11.71 31.12
C ARG A 145 13.07 -11.66 30.88
N GLY A 146 13.65 -10.47 31.01
CA GLY A 146 15.08 -10.25 30.74
C GLY A 146 15.41 -9.84 29.30
N TYR A 147 14.43 -9.79 28.38
CA TYR A 147 14.66 -9.41 26.98
C TYR A 147 15.40 -8.08 26.83
N MET A 148 14.99 -7.04 27.58
CA MET A 148 15.63 -5.71 27.56
C MET A 148 17.11 -5.76 27.99
N ASN A 149 17.47 -6.61 28.95
CA ASN A 149 18.86 -6.74 29.39
C ASN A 149 19.72 -7.51 28.37
N SER A 150 19.14 -8.44 27.61
CA SER A 150 19.84 -9.18 26.55
C SER A 150 19.89 -8.44 25.22
N SER A 151 18.90 -7.60 24.90
CA SER A 151 18.82 -6.87 23.63
C SER A 151 19.72 -5.64 23.57
N LEU A 152 20.34 -5.27 24.70
CA LEU A 152 21.18 -4.10 24.84
C LEU A 152 22.64 -4.55 25.01
N SER A 153 23.50 -4.12 24.11
CA SER A 153 24.94 -4.27 24.25
C SER A 153 25.50 -3.16 25.14
N VAL A 154 26.61 -3.46 25.82
CA VAL A 154 27.27 -2.54 26.74
C VAL A 154 28.47 -1.91 26.03
N PHE A 155 28.62 -0.60 26.14
CA PHE A 155 29.78 0.15 25.69
C PHE A 155 30.47 0.78 26.89
N ASP A 156 31.77 0.50 27.07
CA ASP A 156 32.55 1.17 28.10
C ASP A 156 33.11 2.50 27.57
N MET A 157 32.75 3.61 28.22
CA MET A 157 33.28 4.92 27.86
C MET A 157 34.69 5.18 28.42
N GLY A 158 35.13 4.38 29.41
CA GLY A 158 36.43 4.53 30.06
C GLY A 158 37.61 4.42 29.10
N GLU A 159 37.58 3.43 28.20
CA GLU A 159 38.62 3.21 27.18
C GLU A 159 38.76 4.39 26.20
N ARG A 160 37.65 5.07 25.89
CA ARG A 160 37.68 6.16 24.89
C ARG A 160 38.19 7.48 25.47
N TRP A 161 38.01 7.70 26.76
CA TRP A 161 38.26 9.00 27.41
C TRP A 161 39.36 8.97 28.48
N ASN A 162 40.06 7.85 28.69
CA ASN A 162 41.11 7.67 29.70
C ASN A 162 40.68 8.17 31.10
N VAL A 163 39.42 7.89 31.46
CA VAL A 163 38.85 8.26 32.77
C VAL A 163 39.20 7.15 33.77
N SER A 164 39.50 7.54 35.03
CA SER A 164 39.81 6.60 36.10
C SER A 164 38.70 5.55 36.32
N GLU A 165 39.10 4.32 36.66
CA GLU A 165 38.21 3.15 36.85
C GLU A 165 37.01 3.43 37.79
N GLU A 166 37.18 4.30 38.80
CA GLU A 166 36.12 4.69 39.75
C GLU A 166 34.93 5.45 39.12
N GLN A 167 35.09 5.99 37.91
CA GLN A 167 34.05 6.69 37.16
C GLN A 167 33.77 6.06 35.79
N SER A 168 34.22 4.81 35.55
CA SER A 168 33.83 4.07 34.33
C SER A 168 32.30 3.98 34.27
N ARG A 169 31.73 4.82 33.40
CA ARG A 169 30.32 4.79 33.05
C ARG A 169 30.19 3.96 31.80
N TYR A 170 29.49 2.84 31.92
CA TYR A 170 29.08 2.07 30.77
C TYR A 170 27.70 2.54 30.28
N CYS A 171 27.57 2.66 28.97
CA CYS A 171 26.31 3.00 28.30
C CYS A 171 25.75 1.74 27.64
N ARG A 172 24.43 1.70 27.47
CA ARG A 172 23.75 0.62 26.77
C ARG A 172 23.19 1.13 25.45
N TYR A 173 23.45 0.40 24.37
CA TYR A 173 22.93 0.72 23.03
C TYR A 173 22.27 -0.52 22.42
N ARG A 174 21.43 -0.28 21.41
CA ARG A 174 20.62 -1.32 20.80
C ARG A 174 21.42 -2.03 19.70
N ASP A 175 22.20 -3.03 20.08
CA ASP A 175 22.91 -3.90 19.16
C ASP A 175 23.24 -5.26 19.80
N TYR A 176 23.56 -6.27 19.00
CA TYR A 176 23.90 -7.62 19.46
C TYR A 176 25.41 -7.86 19.41
N ARG A 177 26.16 -7.03 20.15
CA ARG A 177 27.64 -7.06 20.21
C ARG A 177 28.16 -7.62 21.52
N ALA A 178 29.37 -8.18 21.45
CA ALA A 178 30.05 -8.74 22.61
C ALA A 178 30.43 -7.64 23.62
N SER A 179 30.38 -7.99 24.90
CA SER A 179 30.71 -7.07 25.99
C SER A 179 32.20 -6.68 26.01
N PRO A 180 32.57 -5.54 26.59
CA PRO A 180 33.97 -5.10 26.70
C PRO A 180 34.85 -6.10 27.48
N TRP A 181 34.29 -6.86 28.43
CA TRP A 181 35.04 -7.85 29.22
C TRP A 181 35.15 -9.24 28.55
N SER A 182 34.69 -9.39 27.32
CA SER A 182 34.80 -10.64 26.57
C SER A 182 36.16 -10.72 25.85
N PRO A 183 36.66 -11.92 25.47
CA PRO A 183 37.95 -12.06 24.79
C PRO A 183 38.03 -11.34 23.44
N VAL A 184 36.89 -11.05 22.81
CA VAL A 184 36.77 -10.31 21.55
C VAL A 184 35.75 -9.17 21.73
N PRO A 185 36.17 -8.00 22.26
CA PRO A 185 35.25 -6.93 22.61
C PRO A 185 34.63 -6.28 21.35
N TYR A 186 33.36 -5.88 21.47
CA TYR A 186 32.58 -5.15 20.44
C TYR A 186 32.30 -5.89 19.12
N ASP A 187 32.70 -7.16 19.02
CA ASP A 187 32.47 -7.97 17.84
C ASP A 187 31.03 -8.51 17.76
N PHE A 188 30.60 -8.95 16.57
CA PHE A 188 29.23 -9.45 16.38
C PHE A 188 29.00 -10.80 17.07
N THR A 189 27.95 -10.89 17.89
CA THR A 189 27.59 -12.15 18.57
C THR A 189 26.80 -13.09 17.65
N LEU A 190 26.71 -14.37 18.00
CA LEU A 190 25.84 -15.33 17.29
C LEU A 190 24.35 -14.93 17.36
N GLN A 191 23.93 -14.15 18.36
CA GLN A 191 22.56 -13.64 18.46
C GLN A 191 22.23 -12.73 17.29
N PHE A 192 23.17 -11.87 16.88
CA PHE A 192 23.03 -10.99 15.72
C PHE A 192 22.68 -11.79 14.47
N TRP A 193 23.45 -12.85 14.20
CA TRP A 193 23.28 -13.69 13.01
C TRP A 193 21.96 -14.47 13.04
N HIS A 194 21.52 -14.97 14.19
CA HIS A 194 20.20 -15.61 14.30
C HIS A 194 19.06 -14.64 14.05
N VAL A 195 19.14 -13.40 14.57
CA VAL A 195 18.12 -12.37 14.32
C VAL A 195 18.13 -11.97 12.84
N LEU A 196 19.30 -11.82 12.23
CA LEU A 196 19.42 -11.51 10.80
C LEU A 196 18.84 -12.63 9.93
N ALA A 197 19.20 -13.88 10.20
CA ALA A 197 18.66 -15.04 9.48
C ALA A 197 17.14 -15.14 9.64
N ALA A 198 16.61 -14.92 10.84
CA ALA A 198 15.17 -14.91 11.07
C ALA A 198 14.45 -13.77 10.33
N ARG A 199 15.07 -12.58 10.22
CA ARG A 199 14.55 -11.46 9.41
C ARG A 199 14.44 -11.83 7.94
N LEU A 200 15.50 -12.41 7.37
CA LEU A 200 15.52 -12.83 5.97
C LEU A 200 14.52 -13.97 5.71
N ALA A 201 14.46 -14.97 6.60
CA ALA A 201 13.50 -16.07 6.49
C ALA A 201 12.06 -15.57 6.57
N PHE A 202 11.78 -14.61 7.46
CA PHE A 202 10.45 -14.00 7.56
C PHE A 202 10.04 -13.32 6.25
N ILE A 203 10.93 -12.56 5.62
CA ILE A 203 10.65 -11.88 4.33
C ILE A 203 10.28 -12.92 3.27
N ILE A 204 11.10 -13.96 3.11
CA ILE A 204 10.85 -15.03 2.12
C ILE A 204 9.50 -15.73 2.38
N VAL A 205 9.22 -16.09 3.64
CA VAL A 205 7.96 -16.77 4.00
C VAL A 205 6.76 -15.86 3.79
N PHE A 206 6.89 -14.58 4.13
CA PHE A 206 5.82 -13.59 3.95
C PHE A 206 5.50 -13.42 2.47
N GLU A 207 6.50 -13.26 1.62
CA GLU A 207 6.35 -13.16 0.17
C GLU A 207 5.70 -14.42 -0.42
N VAL A 208 6.24 -15.62 -0.12
CA VAL A 208 5.72 -16.89 -0.67
C VAL A 208 4.29 -17.15 -0.22
N ARG A 209 3.97 -16.88 1.06
CA ARG A 209 2.62 -17.08 1.58
C ARG A 209 1.63 -16.09 0.95
N GLN A 210 2.03 -14.82 0.78
CA GLN A 210 1.18 -13.82 0.16
C GLN A 210 0.92 -14.14 -1.33
N HIS A 211 1.95 -14.56 -2.08
CA HIS A 211 1.80 -14.98 -3.47
C HIS A 211 0.91 -16.22 -3.61
N THR A 212 1.09 -17.23 -2.75
CA THR A 212 0.27 -18.45 -2.77
C THR A 212 -1.19 -18.18 -2.38
N HIS A 213 -1.42 -17.31 -1.39
CA HIS A 213 -2.76 -16.95 -0.93
C HIS A 213 -3.50 -16.05 -1.94
N ALA A 214 -2.79 -15.15 -2.61
CA ALA A 214 -3.35 -14.38 -3.72
C ALA A 214 -3.85 -15.31 -4.84
N LEU A 215 -3.06 -16.34 -5.20
CA LEU A 215 -3.45 -17.34 -6.20
C LEU A 215 -4.62 -18.22 -5.75
N SER A 216 -4.71 -18.61 -4.47
CA SER A 216 -5.78 -19.50 -4.01
C SER A 216 -7.12 -18.81 -3.79
N VAL A 217 -7.14 -17.51 -3.48
CA VAL A 217 -8.39 -16.75 -3.21
C VAL A 217 -8.87 -15.99 -4.44
N CYS A 218 -7.97 -15.32 -5.18
CA CYS A 218 -8.41 -14.53 -6.33
C CYS A 218 -8.82 -15.42 -7.52
N LEU A 219 -8.14 -16.55 -7.75
CA LEU A 219 -8.44 -17.44 -8.88
C LEU A 219 -9.87 -18.02 -8.87
N PRO A 220 -10.41 -18.57 -7.77
CA PRO A 220 -11.79 -19.06 -7.73
C PRO A 220 -12.85 -17.95 -7.70
N VAL A 221 -12.58 -16.80 -7.08
CA VAL A 221 -13.51 -15.65 -7.08
C VAL A 221 -13.64 -15.09 -8.49
N CYS A 222 -12.52 -14.93 -9.20
CA CYS A 222 -12.54 -14.51 -10.60
C CYS A 222 -13.16 -15.54 -11.53
N LEU A 223 -12.89 -16.84 -11.31
CA LEU A 223 -13.52 -17.90 -12.08
C LEU A 223 -15.05 -17.89 -11.88
N SER A 224 -15.52 -17.65 -10.66
CA SER A 224 -16.94 -17.56 -10.33
C SER A 224 -17.62 -16.33 -10.95
N ILE A 225 -16.96 -15.17 -10.93
CA ILE A 225 -17.46 -13.94 -11.57
C ILE A 225 -17.49 -14.09 -13.11
N CYS A 226 -16.44 -14.68 -13.71
CA CYS A 226 -16.40 -14.99 -15.14
C CYS A 226 -17.49 -15.97 -15.58
N LEU A 227 -17.83 -16.95 -14.74
CA LEU A 227 -18.88 -17.93 -15.01
C LEU A 227 -20.29 -17.37 -14.80
N ALA A 228 -20.47 -16.40 -13.90
CA ALA A 228 -21.76 -15.79 -13.59
C ALA A 228 -22.21 -14.72 -14.62
N CYS A 229 -21.31 -14.20 -15.45
CA CYS A 229 -21.64 -13.13 -16.41
C CYS A 229 -21.80 -13.68 -17.85
N PRO A 230 -23.03 -13.80 -18.40
CA PRO A 230 -23.27 -14.41 -19.71
C PRO A 230 -22.63 -13.68 -20.91
N GLY A 231 -22.22 -12.42 -20.74
CA GLY A 231 -21.46 -11.64 -21.73
C GLY A 231 -19.93 -11.83 -21.69
N CYS A 232 -19.41 -12.57 -20.71
CA CYS A 232 -17.96 -12.69 -20.48
C CYS A 232 -17.27 -13.73 -21.37
N LYS A 233 -18.03 -14.56 -22.10
CA LYS A 233 -17.50 -15.62 -22.98
C LYS A 233 -16.67 -15.10 -24.17
N THR A 234 -16.69 -13.80 -24.47
CA THR A 234 -16.04 -13.24 -25.66
C THR A 234 -14.82 -12.36 -25.35
N SER A 235 -14.55 -12.03 -24.08
CA SER A 235 -13.45 -11.12 -23.74
C SER A 235 -12.31 -11.83 -23.02
N ARG A 236 -11.21 -12.11 -23.73
CA ARG A 236 -9.93 -12.56 -23.16
C ARG A 236 -9.38 -11.61 -22.09
N TYR A 237 -9.88 -10.37 -22.05
CA TYR A 237 -9.46 -9.33 -21.12
C TYR A 237 -9.85 -9.62 -19.67
N VAL A 238 -11.03 -10.17 -19.41
CA VAL A 238 -11.49 -10.43 -18.03
C VAL A 238 -10.70 -11.56 -17.39
N SER A 239 -10.34 -12.61 -18.15
CA SER A 239 -9.47 -13.68 -17.66
C SER A 239 -8.06 -13.21 -17.31
N LEU A 240 -7.50 -12.25 -18.05
CA LEU A 240 -6.16 -11.70 -17.81
C LEU A 240 -6.14 -10.68 -16.66
N VAL A 241 -7.14 -9.79 -16.56
CA VAL A 241 -7.29 -8.86 -15.44
C VAL A 241 -7.47 -9.62 -14.11
N CYS A 242 -8.17 -10.74 -14.15
CA CYS A 242 -8.32 -11.64 -13.01
C CYS A 242 -7.04 -12.39 -12.59
N LEU A 243 -6.17 -12.72 -13.55
CA LEU A 243 -4.88 -13.36 -13.30
C LEU A 243 -3.78 -12.37 -12.88
N SER A 244 -3.90 -11.08 -13.27
CA SER A 244 -2.90 -10.04 -13.01
C SER A 244 -3.26 -9.12 -11.82
N SER A 245 -4.51 -9.15 -11.36
CA SER A 245 -4.91 -8.42 -10.14
C SER A 245 -4.42 -9.14 -8.89
N THR A 246 -3.14 -8.94 -8.55
CA THR A 246 -2.52 -9.34 -7.28
C THR A 246 -3.06 -8.51 -6.09
N VAL A 247 -4.09 -7.69 -6.29
CA VAL A 247 -4.73 -6.87 -5.26
C VAL A 247 -6.25 -7.07 -5.32
N CYS A 248 -6.72 -8.17 -4.74
CA CYS A 248 -8.14 -8.33 -4.44
C CYS A 248 -8.51 -7.44 -3.24
N LEU A 249 -9.31 -6.41 -3.49
CA LEU A 249 -10.07 -5.67 -2.47
C LEU A 249 -10.96 -6.66 -1.68
N PRO A 250 -11.12 -6.49 -0.35
CA PRO A 250 -12.01 -7.34 0.42
C PRO A 250 -13.46 -6.99 0.10
N THR A 251 -14.16 -7.85 -0.63
CA THR A 251 -15.61 -7.79 -0.72
C THR A 251 -16.20 -8.28 0.60
N TRP A 252 -16.74 -7.35 1.37
CA TRP A 252 -17.61 -7.67 2.52
C TRP A 252 -18.89 -8.36 2.03
N PRO A 253 -19.44 -9.32 2.80
CA PRO A 253 -20.69 -9.98 2.44
C PRO A 253 -21.86 -9.05 2.79
N SER A 254 -22.67 -8.68 1.80
CA SER A 254 -24.01 -8.17 2.04
C SER A 254 -25.01 -9.31 1.83
N SER A 255 -25.71 -9.62 2.92
CA SER A 255 -27.01 -10.30 2.99
C SER A 255 -27.97 -9.93 1.86
#